data_AF-A0A2X2E4H4-F1
#
_entry.id   AF-A0A2X2E4H4-F1
#
_cell.length_a   1.000
_cell.length_b   1.000
_cell.length_c   1.000
_cell.angle_alpha   90.00
_cell.angle_beta   90.00
_cell.angle_gamma   90.00
#
_symmetry.space_group_name_H-M   'P 1'
#
loop_
_entity.id
_entity.type
_entity.pdbx_description
1 polymer ?
#
loop_
_entity_poly.entity_id
_entity_poly.type
_entity_poly.pdbx_seq_one_letter_code
_entity_poly.pdbx_strand_id
1 'polypeptide(L)'
;MPKVLQRRSLKWWLAGFVLVVAATLTYLFHWDQRAWLWWQERNTPANQHADNIWLPGYTAVIQAKPLPGMEKAEASDIAYNPATGTLFIVMGKEPLLVETNLSGDILRQIPITGLSNPEGLVVLDGNRMGIVDERQRTLALFNLTPETRQLQPADFQFFDLGFCRCRQQGVRRRCLGCTTATSTAQQGARSCSTVQPVQRW
;
A
#
# COMPACT_ATOMS: atom_id res chain seq x y z
N MET A 1 -48.91 -38.59 21.33
CA MET A 1 -48.28 -38.18 20.06
C MET A 1 -47.72 -36.76 20.15
N PRO A 2 -46.42 -36.53 20.43
CA PRO A 2 -45.83 -35.20 20.53
C PRO A 2 -44.94 -34.86 19.30
N LYS A 3 -45.41 -35.07 18.07
CA LYS A 3 -44.59 -34.79 16.86
C LYS A 3 -44.71 -33.35 16.35
N VAL A 4 -45.69 -32.58 16.82
CA VAL A 4 -46.01 -31.24 16.29
C VAL A 4 -45.27 -30.12 17.04
N LEU A 5 -45.12 -30.20 18.37
CA LEU A 5 -44.35 -29.21 19.14
C LEU A 5 -42.84 -29.27 18.82
N GLN A 6 -42.29 -30.48 18.66
CA GLN A 6 -40.87 -30.71 18.41
C GLN A 6 -40.41 -30.17 17.03
N ARG A 7 -41.31 -30.16 16.04
CA ARG A 7 -41.04 -29.55 14.71
C ARG A 7 -41.10 -28.03 14.73
N ARG A 8 -41.93 -27.42 15.58
CA ARG A 8 -42.00 -25.96 15.72
C ARG A 8 -40.77 -25.41 16.42
N SER A 9 -40.30 -26.05 17.50
CA SER A 9 -39.07 -25.63 18.19
C SER A 9 -37.83 -25.76 17.30
N LEU A 10 -37.71 -26.83 16.50
CA LEU A 10 -36.60 -26.99 15.56
C LEU A 10 -36.55 -25.88 14.50
N LYS A 11 -37.70 -25.40 14.01
CA LYS A 11 -37.76 -24.27 13.07
C LYS A 11 -37.21 -22.97 13.68
N TRP A 12 -37.52 -22.70 14.94
CA TRP A 12 -37.01 -21.51 15.64
C TRP A 12 -35.51 -21.63 15.93
N TRP A 13 -35.01 -22.82 16.28
CA TRP A 13 -33.57 -23.07 16.42
C TRP A 13 -32.81 -22.91 15.09
N LEU A 14 -33.36 -23.44 14.00
CA LEU A 14 -32.78 -23.25 12.67
C LEU A 14 -32.80 -21.77 12.25
N ALA A 15 -33.90 -21.05 12.50
CA ALA A 15 -33.98 -19.62 12.22
C ALA A 15 -32.96 -18.81 13.05
N GLY A 16 -32.81 -19.14 14.34
CA GLY A 16 -31.80 -18.54 15.20
C GLY A 16 -30.37 -18.84 14.73
N PHE A 17 -30.09 -20.07 14.33
CA PHE A 17 -28.79 -20.46 13.76
C PHE A 17 -28.47 -19.69 12.48
N VAL A 18 -29.44 -19.58 11.57
CA VAL A 18 -29.28 -18.78 10.33
C VAL A 18 -29.02 -17.32 10.63
N LEU A 19 -29.73 -16.73 11.60
CA LEU A 19 -29.50 -15.34 12.03
C LEU A 19 -28.09 -15.13 12.60
N VAL A 20 -27.62 -16.05 13.44
CA VAL A 20 -26.27 -15.97 14.01
C VAL A 20 -25.22 -16.09 12.89
N VAL A 21 -25.36 -17.07 12.00
CA VAL A 21 -24.46 -17.23 10.86
C VAL A 21 -24.45 -15.98 9.97
N ALA A 22 -25.62 -15.43 9.65
CA ALA A 22 -25.73 -14.21 8.86
C ALA A 22 -25.07 -13.00 9.55
N ALA A 23 -25.27 -12.83 10.86
CA ALA A 23 -24.64 -11.77 11.64
C ALA A 23 -23.10 -11.94 11.68
N THR A 24 -22.63 -13.18 11.89
CA THR A 24 -21.20 -13.50 11.87
C THR A 24 -20.59 -13.21 10.50
N LEU A 25 -21.24 -13.62 9.41
CA LEU A 25 -20.77 -13.34 8.05
C LEU A 25 -20.79 -11.83 7.74
N THR A 26 -21.84 -11.11 8.14
CA THR A 26 -21.93 -9.65 7.98
C THR A 26 -20.75 -8.96 8.66
N TYR A 27 -20.40 -9.39 9.88
CA TYR A 27 -19.26 -8.87 10.63
C TYR A 27 -17.92 -9.24 9.99
N LEU A 28 -17.72 -10.50 9.60
CA LEU A 28 -16.46 -10.97 9.02
C LEU A 28 -16.18 -10.37 7.64
N PHE A 29 -17.21 -10.16 6.83
CA PHE A 29 -17.09 -9.60 5.48
C PHE A 29 -17.31 -8.08 5.42
N HIS A 30 -17.56 -7.44 6.57
CA HIS A 30 -17.80 -5.99 6.68
C HIS A 30 -18.91 -5.49 5.74
N TRP A 31 -19.98 -6.28 5.58
CA TRP A 31 -21.09 -5.91 4.70
C TRP A 31 -21.85 -4.68 5.20
N ASP A 32 -21.90 -4.49 6.52
CA ASP A 32 -22.42 -3.29 7.17
C ASP A 32 -21.68 -2.03 6.70
N GLN A 33 -20.34 -2.06 6.69
CA GLN A 33 -19.51 -0.93 6.26
C GLN A 33 -19.68 -0.64 4.76
N ARG A 34 -19.73 -1.69 3.94
CA ARG A 34 -19.94 -1.57 2.49
C ARG A 34 -21.33 -0.98 2.17
N ALA A 35 -22.37 -1.48 2.83
CA ALA A 35 -23.72 -0.97 2.65
C ALA A 35 -23.84 0.50 3.08
N TRP A 36 -23.19 0.85 4.20
CA TRP A 36 -23.12 2.24 4.66
C TRP A 36 -22.38 3.15 3.67
N LEU A 37 -21.22 2.72 3.14
CA LEU A 37 -20.48 3.46 2.13
C LEU A 37 -21.32 3.68 0.86
N TRP A 38 -21.96 2.63 0.34
CA TRP A 38 -22.84 2.76 -0.84
C TRP A 38 -24.03 3.69 -0.60
N TRP A 39 -24.60 3.67 0.59
CA TRP A 39 -25.66 4.60 0.96
C TRP A 39 -25.15 6.04 1.01
N GLN A 40 -23.97 6.29 1.59
CA GLN A 40 -23.33 7.60 1.57
C GLN A 40 -23.07 8.06 0.13
N GLU A 41 -22.40 7.24 -0.69
CA GLU A 41 -22.07 7.56 -2.08
C GLU A 41 -23.31 7.87 -2.93
N ARG A 42 -24.41 7.13 -2.73
CA ARG A 42 -25.66 7.34 -3.46
C ARG A 42 -26.39 8.62 -3.06
N ASN A 43 -26.18 9.08 -1.83
CA ASN A 43 -26.84 10.29 -1.30
C ASN A 43 -25.95 11.54 -1.40
N THR A 44 -24.70 11.41 -1.85
CA THR A 44 -23.81 12.56 -2.07
C THR A 44 -24.35 13.42 -3.21
N PRO A 45 -24.57 14.72 -2.99
CA PRO A 45 -25.13 15.60 -4.02
C PRO A 45 -24.10 15.92 -5.12
N ALA A 46 -24.60 16.20 -6.33
CA ALA A 46 -23.76 16.35 -7.54
C ALA A 46 -22.73 17.49 -7.46
N ASN A 47 -22.98 18.55 -6.69
CA ASN A 47 -21.99 19.60 -6.43
C ASN A 47 -20.77 19.06 -5.68
N GLN A 48 -20.97 18.18 -4.69
CA GLN A 48 -19.86 17.55 -3.98
C GLN A 48 -19.11 16.54 -4.86
N HIS A 49 -19.76 15.95 -5.87
CA HIS A 49 -19.05 15.13 -6.87
C HIS A 49 -18.15 15.99 -7.76
N ALA A 50 -18.60 17.18 -8.15
CA ALA A 50 -17.82 18.08 -9.00
C ALA A 50 -16.61 18.68 -8.28
N ASP A 51 -16.72 18.92 -6.97
CA ASP A 51 -15.65 19.53 -6.16
C ASP A 51 -14.60 18.50 -5.67
N ASN A 52 -14.80 17.19 -5.91
CA ASN A 52 -13.94 16.12 -5.39
C ASN A 52 -13.52 15.12 -6.48
N ILE A 53 -12.43 14.38 -6.23
CA ILE A 53 -12.05 13.23 -7.07
C ILE A 53 -13.02 12.08 -6.78
N TRP A 54 -13.97 11.84 -7.69
CA TRP A 54 -15.02 10.84 -7.51
C TRP A 54 -14.55 9.41 -7.82
N LEU A 55 -13.95 8.74 -6.82
CA LEU A 55 -13.38 7.39 -6.94
C LEU A 55 -14.35 6.32 -7.49
N PRO A 56 -15.65 6.27 -7.11
CA PRO A 56 -16.56 5.24 -7.63
C PRO A 56 -16.80 5.32 -9.15
N GLY A 57 -16.50 6.46 -9.78
CA GLY A 57 -16.57 6.63 -11.23
C GLY A 57 -15.39 6.02 -12.00
N TYR A 58 -14.31 5.63 -11.31
CA TYR A 58 -13.13 5.06 -11.96
C TYR A 58 -13.28 3.55 -12.12
N THR A 59 -13.16 3.08 -13.36
CA THR A 59 -13.11 1.67 -13.69
C THR A 59 -11.75 1.31 -14.24
N ALA A 60 -11.23 0.14 -13.87
CA ALA A 60 -10.00 -0.37 -14.48
C ALA A 60 -10.22 -0.60 -15.99
N VAL A 61 -9.48 0.15 -16.81
CA VAL A 61 -9.49 -0.04 -18.27
C VAL A 61 -8.59 -1.20 -18.68
N ILE A 62 -7.53 -1.45 -17.89
CA ILE A 62 -6.59 -2.55 -18.05
C ILE A 62 -6.57 -3.33 -16.75
N GLN A 63 -6.92 -4.61 -16.81
CA GLN A 63 -7.01 -5.49 -15.65
C GLN A 63 -6.12 -6.72 -15.87
N ALA A 64 -5.29 -7.03 -14.88
CA ALA A 64 -4.47 -8.25 -14.85
C ALA A 64 -3.68 -8.54 -16.14
N LYS A 65 -3.23 -7.48 -16.84
CA LYS A 65 -2.39 -7.62 -18.03
C LYS A 65 -1.07 -8.29 -17.63
N PRO A 66 -0.67 -9.41 -18.25
CA PRO A 66 0.62 -10.04 -17.96
C PRO A 66 1.78 -9.10 -18.28
N LEU A 67 2.83 -9.17 -17.46
CA LEU A 67 4.12 -8.54 -17.72
C LEU A 67 5.14 -9.65 -18.04
N PRO A 68 5.37 -9.95 -19.34
CA PRO A 68 6.26 -11.03 -19.74
C PRO A 68 7.67 -10.88 -19.16
N GLY A 69 8.20 -11.97 -18.60
CA GLY A 69 9.54 -12.00 -18.00
C GLY A 69 9.61 -11.41 -16.59
N MET A 70 8.47 -11.06 -15.99
CA MET A 70 8.36 -10.47 -14.65
C MET A 70 7.33 -11.20 -13.78
N GLU A 71 7.00 -12.44 -14.13
CA GLU A 71 5.96 -13.24 -13.47
C GLU A 71 6.26 -13.50 -11.98
N LYS A 72 7.54 -13.37 -11.59
CA LYS A 72 8.02 -13.58 -10.21
C LYS A 72 8.44 -12.30 -9.50
N ALA A 73 8.46 -11.15 -10.19
CA ALA A 73 9.10 -9.93 -9.70
C ALA A 73 8.21 -9.13 -8.72
N GLU A 74 6.89 -9.39 -8.73
CA GLU A 74 5.87 -8.76 -7.88
C GLU A 74 5.85 -7.23 -8.05
N ALA A 75 4.91 -6.72 -8.86
CA ALA A 75 4.73 -5.28 -9.04
C ALA A 75 4.24 -4.64 -7.73
N SER A 76 5.03 -3.71 -7.20
CA SER A 76 4.77 -3.06 -5.92
C SER A 76 4.10 -1.69 -6.08
N ASP A 77 4.59 -0.86 -6.99
CA ASP A 77 4.04 0.49 -7.21
C ASP A 77 4.15 0.94 -8.67
N ILE A 78 3.35 1.95 -9.04
CA ILE A 78 3.28 2.54 -10.38
C ILE A 78 3.23 4.06 -10.31
N ALA A 79 3.96 4.74 -11.19
CA ALA A 79 3.98 6.19 -11.30
C ALA A 79 3.89 6.65 -12.76
N TYR A 80 3.08 7.68 -13.01
CA TYR A 80 2.93 8.29 -14.34
C TYR A 80 4.01 9.35 -14.56
N ASN A 81 4.69 9.28 -15.71
CA ASN A 81 5.60 10.33 -16.15
C ASN A 81 4.91 11.24 -17.17
N PRO A 82 4.60 12.50 -16.81
CA PRO A 82 3.93 13.43 -17.71
C PRO A 82 4.81 13.90 -18.87
N ALA A 83 6.14 13.86 -18.74
CA ALA A 83 7.05 14.32 -19.79
C ALA A 83 7.09 13.38 -21.00
N THR A 84 7.00 12.08 -20.75
CA THR A 84 7.06 11.02 -21.78
C THR A 84 5.70 10.40 -22.09
N GLY A 85 4.71 10.60 -21.23
CA GLY A 85 3.42 9.93 -21.34
C GLY A 85 3.51 8.43 -21.07
N THR A 86 4.46 8.00 -20.24
CA THR A 86 4.72 6.58 -19.91
C THR A 86 4.45 6.30 -18.44
N LEU A 87 4.34 5.02 -18.10
CA LEU A 87 4.18 4.52 -16.72
C LEU A 87 5.46 3.82 -16.30
N PHE A 88 5.94 4.12 -15.11
CA PHE A 88 7.02 3.39 -14.47
C PHE A 88 6.45 2.48 -13.39
N ILE A 89 6.90 1.24 -13.36
CA ILE A 89 6.52 0.23 -12.37
C ILE A 89 7.78 -0.20 -11.65
N VAL A 90 7.72 -0.27 -10.32
CA VAL A 90 8.81 -0.85 -9.51
C VAL A 90 8.42 -2.23 -9.00
N MET A 91 9.36 -3.16 -9.09
CA MET A 91 9.20 -4.53 -8.62
C MET A 91 9.82 -4.69 -7.23
N GLY A 92 9.10 -5.37 -6.33
CA GLY A 92 9.51 -5.52 -4.94
C GLY A 92 10.56 -6.61 -4.72
N LYS A 93 10.24 -7.84 -5.14
CA LYS A 93 11.05 -9.03 -4.83
C LYS A 93 12.34 -9.11 -5.63
N GLU A 94 12.28 -8.72 -6.89
CA GLU A 94 13.41 -8.62 -7.80
C GLU A 94 13.52 -7.16 -8.23
N PRO A 95 14.37 -6.34 -7.56
CA PRO A 95 14.41 -4.89 -7.78
C PRO A 95 14.66 -4.53 -9.25
N LEU A 96 13.59 -4.10 -9.90
CA LEU A 96 13.53 -3.80 -11.32
C LEU A 96 12.63 -2.60 -11.52
N LEU A 97 13.11 -1.62 -12.27
CA LEU A 97 12.30 -0.49 -12.74
C LEU A 97 11.89 -0.75 -14.19
N VAL A 98 10.60 -0.70 -14.46
CA VAL A 98 10.04 -1.09 -15.76
C VAL A 98 9.26 0.08 -16.30
N GLU A 99 9.63 0.50 -17.51
CA GLU A 99 8.89 1.52 -18.22
C GLU A 99 7.90 0.85 -19.18
N THR A 100 6.65 1.30 -19.15
CA THR A 100 5.58 0.81 -20.00
C THR A 100 4.84 1.97 -20.65
N ASN A 101 4.19 1.73 -21.79
CA ASN A 101 3.22 2.68 -22.33
C ASN A 101 1.92 2.68 -21.49
N LEU A 102 0.98 3.58 -21.79
CA LEU A 102 -0.31 3.63 -21.10
C LEU A 102 -1.18 2.36 -21.29
N SER A 103 -0.89 1.57 -22.32
CA SER A 103 -1.53 0.27 -22.58
C SER A 103 -0.90 -0.87 -21.77
N GLY A 104 0.19 -0.60 -21.02
CA GLY A 104 0.96 -1.58 -20.26
C GLY A 104 1.89 -2.46 -21.11
N ASP A 105 2.28 -2.03 -22.32
CA ASP A 105 3.34 -2.69 -23.09
C ASP A 105 4.71 -2.22 -22.60
N ILE A 106 5.64 -3.16 -22.43
CA ILE A 106 6.98 -2.89 -21.89
C ILE A 106 7.83 -2.18 -22.94
N LEU A 107 8.38 -1.03 -22.56
CA LEU A 107 9.29 -0.24 -23.39
C LEU A 107 10.75 -0.54 -23.06
N ARG A 108 11.07 -0.63 -21.76
CA ARG A 108 12.39 -1.03 -21.27
C ARG A 108 12.35 -1.51 -19.82
N GLN A 109 13.41 -2.22 -19.45
CA GLN A 109 13.63 -2.74 -18.10
C GLN A 109 15.00 -2.26 -17.61
N ILE A 110 15.06 -1.82 -16.36
CA ILE A 110 16.24 -1.20 -15.76
C ILE A 110 16.48 -1.90 -14.42
N PRO A 111 17.44 -2.85 -14.36
CA PRO A 111 17.80 -3.54 -13.13
C PRO A 111 18.26 -2.55 -12.06
N ILE A 112 17.81 -2.77 -10.83
CA ILE A 112 18.22 -1.97 -9.68
C ILE A 112 19.07 -2.83 -8.74
N THR A 113 20.17 -2.27 -8.27
CA THR A 113 21.02 -2.89 -7.24
C THR A 113 21.11 -1.97 -6.01
N GLY A 114 21.22 -2.57 -4.83
CA GLY A 114 21.30 -1.84 -3.56
C GLY A 114 19.97 -1.64 -2.83
N LEU A 115 18.84 -1.87 -3.50
CA LEU A 115 17.52 -1.93 -2.86
C LEU A 115 17.18 -3.38 -2.51
N SER A 116 16.42 -3.56 -1.43
CA SER A 116 15.97 -4.86 -0.93
C SER A 116 14.47 -5.09 -1.09
N ASN A 117 13.65 -4.05 -0.93
CA ASN A 117 12.19 -4.17 -1.05
C ASN A 117 11.59 -2.82 -1.45
N PRO A 118 11.75 -2.42 -2.73
CA PRO A 118 11.08 -1.24 -3.27
C PRO A 118 9.56 -1.39 -3.16
N GLU A 119 8.88 -0.47 -2.48
CA GLU A 119 7.41 -0.51 -2.31
C GLU A 119 6.73 0.80 -2.74
N GLY A 120 7.50 1.85 -2.95
CA GLY A 120 7.00 3.14 -3.40
C GLY A 120 7.84 3.69 -4.54
N LEU A 121 7.19 4.31 -5.51
CA LEU A 121 7.79 4.95 -6.66
C LEU A 121 7.11 6.31 -6.91
N VAL A 122 7.90 7.34 -7.14
CA VAL A 122 7.39 8.66 -7.50
C VAL A 122 8.23 9.27 -8.63
N VAL A 123 7.54 9.85 -9.61
CA VAL A 123 8.16 10.69 -10.63
C VAL A 123 8.15 12.13 -10.12
N LEU A 124 9.31 12.76 -10.14
CA LEU A 124 9.52 14.16 -9.79
C LEU A 124 9.84 14.95 -11.06
N ASP A 125 9.86 16.28 -10.95
CA ASP A 125 10.23 17.13 -12.07
C ASP A 125 11.71 16.99 -12.47
N GLY A 126 12.04 17.34 -13.71
CA GLY A 126 13.42 17.37 -14.21
C GLY A 126 14.11 16.00 -14.29
N ASN A 127 13.39 14.96 -14.76
CA ASN A 127 13.89 13.58 -14.90
C ASN A 127 14.35 12.93 -13.58
N ARG A 128 13.88 13.45 -12.45
CA ARG A 128 14.20 12.90 -11.13
C ARG A 128 13.11 11.94 -10.69
N MET A 129 13.49 10.91 -9.97
CA MET A 129 12.57 9.93 -9.41
C MET A 129 12.97 9.60 -7.98
N GLY A 130 12.00 9.09 -7.22
CA GLY A 130 12.21 8.59 -5.87
C GLY A 130 11.68 7.17 -5.74
N ILE A 131 12.44 6.30 -5.08
CA ILE A 131 11.99 4.97 -4.68
C ILE A 131 12.06 4.86 -3.15
N VAL A 132 11.02 4.31 -2.54
CA VAL A 132 11.00 3.98 -1.11
C VAL A 132 11.29 2.50 -0.93
N ASP A 133 12.30 2.19 -0.11
CA ASP A 133 12.59 0.83 0.35
C ASP A 133 12.03 0.65 1.76
N GLU A 134 11.00 -0.19 1.92
CA GLU A 134 10.35 -0.39 3.22
C GLU A 134 11.27 -1.09 4.22
N ARG A 135 12.10 -2.05 3.76
CA ARG A 135 12.97 -2.83 4.65
C ARG A 135 14.14 -1.99 5.16
N GLN A 136 14.73 -1.20 4.29
CA GLN A 136 15.82 -0.30 4.63
C GLN A 136 15.34 1.01 5.25
N ARG A 137 14.05 1.37 5.06
CA ARG A 137 13.41 2.62 5.52
C ARG A 137 14.07 3.85 4.93
N THR A 138 14.47 3.74 3.68
CA THR A 138 15.17 4.79 2.97
C THR A 138 14.33 5.27 1.80
N LEU A 139 14.42 6.57 1.53
CA LEU A 139 14.03 7.16 0.26
C LEU A 139 15.30 7.31 -0.58
N ALA A 140 15.34 6.67 -1.73
CA ALA A 140 16.42 6.77 -2.71
C ALA A 140 15.99 7.70 -3.85
N LEU A 141 16.62 8.87 -3.96
CA LEU A 141 16.42 9.78 -5.09
C LEU A 141 17.48 9.51 -6.17
N PHE A 142 17.08 9.54 -7.44
CA PHE A 142 17.97 9.34 -8.58
C PHE A 142 17.47 10.11 -9.80
N ASN A 143 18.36 10.32 -10.76
CA ASN A 143 17.99 10.85 -12.07
C ASN A 143 17.88 9.70 -13.07
N LEU A 144 16.83 9.73 -13.89
CA LEU A 144 16.60 8.71 -14.91
C LEU A 144 16.68 9.34 -16.31
N THR A 145 17.61 8.83 -17.13
CA THR A 145 17.80 9.29 -18.51
C THR A 145 17.38 8.19 -19.50
N PRO A 146 17.10 8.52 -20.77
CA PRO A 146 16.85 7.51 -21.82
C PRO A 146 18.00 6.49 -21.97
N GLU A 147 19.22 6.88 -21.63
CA GLU A 147 20.45 6.10 -21.73
C GLU A 147 20.67 5.20 -20.51
N THR A 148 19.97 5.44 -19.40
CA THR A 148 20.07 4.60 -18.20
C THR A 148 19.67 3.16 -18.52
N ARG A 149 20.58 2.21 -18.25
CA ARG A 149 20.38 0.77 -18.46
C ARG A 149 20.35 -0.03 -17.17
N GLN A 150 20.94 0.50 -16.11
CA GLN A 150 20.96 -0.09 -14.77
C GLN A 150 21.07 1.03 -13.74
N LEU A 151 20.59 0.78 -12.52
CA LEU A 151 20.74 1.67 -11.39
C LEU A 151 21.55 0.99 -10.29
N GLN A 152 22.60 1.66 -9.85
CA GLN A 152 23.53 1.19 -8.83
C GLN A 152 23.46 2.04 -7.57
N PRO A 153 23.93 1.54 -6.41
CA PRO A 153 23.99 2.30 -5.16
C PRO A 153 24.60 3.71 -5.30
N ALA A 154 25.57 3.87 -6.22
CA ALA A 154 26.25 5.15 -6.48
C ALA A 154 25.38 6.19 -7.22
N ASP A 155 24.31 5.76 -7.90
CA ASP A 155 23.37 6.62 -8.62
C ASP A 155 22.30 7.21 -7.69
N PHE A 156 22.22 6.71 -6.45
CA PHE A 156 21.19 7.09 -5.48
C PHE A 156 21.71 8.07 -4.44
N GLN A 157 20.86 9.05 -4.12
CA GLN A 157 20.94 9.81 -2.89
C GLN A 157 19.94 9.23 -1.88
N PHE A 158 20.47 8.57 -0.84
CA PHE A 158 19.66 7.96 0.21
C PHE A 158 19.32 8.94 1.33
N PHE A 159 18.07 8.91 1.76
CA PHE A 159 17.55 9.62 2.93
C PHE A 159 16.90 8.62 3.88
N ASP A 160 17.30 8.64 5.15
CA ASP A 160 16.66 7.85 6.20
C ASP A 160 15.29 8.49 6.55
N LEU A 161 14.23 7.69 6.51
CA LEU A 161 12.87 8.12 6.84
C LEU A 161 12.65 8.25 8.37
N GLY A 162 13.64 7.91 9.20
CA GLY A 162 13.70 8.28 10.61
C GLY A 162 12.82 7.44 11.54
N PHE A 163 12.33 6.28 11.09
CA PHE A 163 11.54 5.39 11.94
C PHE A 163 12.44 4.59 12.89
N CYS A 164 12.21 4.69 14.20
CA CYS A 164 12.78 3.77 15.18
C CYS A 164 12.40 2.32 14.85
N ARG A 165 13.21 1.34 15.29
CA ARG A 165 13.02 -0.10 15.06
C ARG A 165 11.68 -0.62 15.61
N CYS A 166 10.59 -0.33 14.91
CA CYS A 166 9.31 -0.98 15.03
C CYS A 166 9.12 -1.76 13.74
N ARG A 167 9.01 -3.09 13.82
CA ARG A 167 8.63 -3.91 12.67
C ARG A 167 7.22 -3.49 12.26
N GLN A 168 7.07 -2.83 11.11
CA GLN A 168 5.76 -2.54 10.53
C GLN A 168 5.59 -3.34 9.24
N GLN A 169 4.41 -3.92 9.09
CA GLN A 169 3.73 -4.19 7.84
C GLN A 169 2.34 -3.56 8.05
N GLY A 170 2.05 -2.45 7.35
CA GLY A 170 0.72 -1.83 7.30
C GLY A 170 0.43 -0.64 8.25
N VAL A 171 -0.51 0.21 7.80
CA VAL A 171 -0.90 1.54 8.34
C VAL A 171 -1.62 1.51 9.71
N ARG A 172 -1.71 0.36 10.40
CA ARG A 172 -2.43 0.24 11.68
C ARG A 172 -1.55 -0.26 12.83
N ARG A 173 -0.39 0.36 13.11
CA ARG A 173 0.31 0.17 14.39
C ARG A 173 0.93 1.46 14.92
N ARG A 174 0.52 1.85 16.13
CA ARG A 174 1.02 3.03 16.86
C ARG A 174 2.47 2.77 17.28
N CYS A 175 3.43 3.46 16.65
CA CYS A 175 4.80 3.54 17.16
C CYS A 175 4.83 4.55 18.30
N LEU A 176 5.24 4.10 19.49
CA LEU A 176 5.46 4.96 20.65
C LEU A 176 6.87 5.58 20.54
N GLY A 177 6.95 6.84 20.10
CA GLY A 177 8.03 7.81 20.29
C GLY A 177 9.49 7.43 19.98
N CYS A 178 10.16 8.23 19.14
CA CYS A 178 11.63 8.28 19.06
C CYS A 178 12.14 9.53 19.80
N THR A 179 13.02 9.38 20.79
CA THR A 179 13.80 10.51 21.33
C THR A 179 15.12 10.63 20.56
N THR A 180 15.36 11.79 19.95
CA THR A 180 16.66 12.15 19.39
C THR A 180 17.60 12.53 20.52
N ALA A 181 18.51 11.62 20.90
CA ALA A 181 19.71 12.02 21.62
C ALA A 181 20.65 12.69 20.61
N THR A 182 20.85 13.99 20.76
CA THR A 182 21.91 14.74 20.06
C THR A 182 23.25 14.22 20.59
N SER A 183 23.87 13.31 19.85
CA SER A 183 25.24 12.89 20.09
C SER A 183 25.99 12.99 18.77
N THR A 184 26.85 14.01 18.70
CA THR A 184 27.92 14.14 17.71
C THR A 184 28.73 12.85 17.70
N ALA A 185 29.03 12.35 16.50
CA ALA A 185 29.89 11.20 16.21
C ALA A 185 29.36 9.78 16.50
N GLN A 186 29.46 8.98 15.43
CA GLN A 186 29.53 7.51 15.38
C GLN A 186 28.26 6.69 15.69
N GLN A 187 28.03 5.76 14.76
CA GLN A 187 27.05 4.68 14.77
C GLN A 187 26.81 4.10 16.17
N GLY A 188 25.65 4.42 16.75
CA GLY A 188 25.19 3.87 18.02
C GLY A 188 23.80 3.28 17.86
N ALA A 189 23.68 1.97 18.08
CA ALA A 189 22.40 1.26 18.08
C ALA A 189 21.44 1.89 19.10
N ARG A 190 20.33 2.47 18.62
CA ARG A 190 19.28 3.03 19.47
C ARG A 190 18.39 1.89 19.98
N SER A 191 18.41 1.68 21.29
CA SER A 191 17.56 0.71 22.00
C SER A 191 16.27 1.37 22.49
N CYS A 192 15.14 0.67 22.40
CA CYS A 192 13.87 1.11 22.99
C CYS A 192 13.95 1.01 24.51
N SER A 193 13.87 2.14 25.22
CA SER A 193 13.69 2.14 26.67
C SER A 193 12.22 2.31 27.04
N THR A 194 11.80 1.60 28.08
CA THR A 194 10.47 1.70 28.69
C THR A 194 10.36 3.05 29.41
N VAL A 195 9.59 3.99 28.87
CA VAL A 195 9.22 5.21 29.61
C VAL A 195 8.06 4.85 30.54
N GLN A 196 8.26 5.00 31.85
CA GLN A 196 7.20 4.85 32.84
C GLN A 196 6.07 5.87 32.55
N PRO A 197 4.79 5.46 32.66
CA PRO A 197 3.69 6.39 32.46
C PRO A 197 3.72 7.46 33.55
N VAL A 198 3.91 8.72 33.14
CA VAL A 198 3.66 9.87 34.00
C VAL A 198 2.15 9.96 34.19
N GLN A 199 1.68 9.62 35.39
CA GLN A 199 0.33 9.93 35.84
C GLN A 199 0.17 11.46 35.90
N ARG A 200 -0.60 12.05 34.99
CA ARG A 200 -1.19 13.38 35.17
C ARG A 200 -2.60 13.41 34.59
N TRP A 201 -3.53 13.62 35.52
CA TRP A 201 -4.90 14.17 35.49
C TRP A 201 -5.69 14.09 34.18
#